data_AF-A0A6G1SFU5-F1
#
_entry.id   AF-A0A6G1SFU5-F1
#
_cell.length_a   1.000
_cell.length_b   1.000
_cell.length_c   1.000
_cell.angle_alpha   90.00
_cell.angle_beta   90.00
_cell.angle_gamma   90.00
#
_symmetry.space_group_name_H-M   'P 1'
#
loop_
_entity.id
_entity.type
_entity.pdbx_description
1 polymer ?
#
loop_
_entity_poly.entity_id
_entity_poly.type
_entity_poly.pdbx_seq_one_letter_code
_entity_poly.pdbx_strand_id
1 'polypeptide(L)'
;DDLKSVLQSVGDFSYGWTLMDEVFTEPMQRIIKDNPKNMFAFEAVILKLTSAFESQLVRIQQIDAQTDLISVSQYYSSKLVVYIRKVLQIIPATIMELISAIITIQANNKL
;
A
#
# COMPACT_ATOMS: atom_id res chain seq x y z
N ASP A 1 -4.50 -30.13 4.03
CA ASP A 1 -5.64 -29.20 4.22
C ASP A 1 -5.54 -28.36 5.48
N ASP A 2 -5.19 -28.92 6.64
CA ASP A 2 -5.05 -28.16 7.89
C ASP A 2 -4.01 -27.03 7.85
N LEU A 3 -2.85 -27.23 7.21
CA LEU A 3 -1.81 -26.19 7.12
C LEU A 3 -2.31 -24.92 6.40
N LYS A 4 -3.10 -25.09 5.34
CA LYS A 4 -3.65 -23.97 4.56
C LYS A 4 -4.69 -23.19 5.37
N SER A 5 -5.51 -23.92 6.14
CA SER A 5 -6.47 -23.35 7.08
C SER A 5 -5.77 -22.53 8.17
N VAL A 6 -4.74 -23.08 8.79
CA VAL A 6 -3.94 -22.38 9.81
C VAL A 6 -3.27 -21.14 9.23
N LEU A 7 -2.68 -21.24 8.03
CA LEU A 7 -2.05 -20.10 7.37
C LEU A 7 -3.05 -19.00 7.00
N GLN A 8 -4.27 -19.37 6.57
CA GLN A 8 -5.35 -18.41 6.33
C GLN A 8 -5.80 -17.70 7.60
N SER A 9 -5.91 -18.44 8.71
CA SER A 9 -6.36 -17.89 9.99
C SER A 9 -5.31 -16.96 10.60
N VAL A 10 -4.05 -17.35 10.64
CA VAL A 10 -2.96 -16.52 11.21
C VAL A 10 -2.60 -15.36 10.28
N GLY A 11 -2.76 -15.56 8.97
CA GLY A 11 -2.52 -14.53 7.96
C GLY A 11 -3.74 -13.67 7.65
N ASP A 12 -4.84 -13.76 8.42
CA ASP A 12 -6.02 -12.92 8.18
C ASP A 12 -5.66 -11.47 8.50
N PHE A 13 -5.79 -10.62 7.48
CA PHE A 13 -5.53 -9.19 7.55
C PHE A 13 -6.75 -8.36 7.14
N SER A 14 -7.94 -8.98 7.08
CA SER A 14 -9.17 -8.32 6.65
C SER A 14 -9.57 -7.11 7.49
N TYR A 15 -9.05 -6.95 8.71
CA TYR A 15 -9.30 -5.77 9.56
C TYR A 15 -8.08 -4.88 9.78
N GLY A 16 -6.94 -5.19 9.15
CA GLY A 16 -5.68 -4.50 9.39
C GLY A 16 -5.53 -3.15 8.69
N TRP A 17 -6.55 -2.64 8.00
CA TRP A 17 -6.48 -1.42 7.19
C TRP A 17 -6.04 -0.19 8.00
N THR A 18 -6.65 0.02 9.17
CA THR A 18 -6.29 1.14 10.06
C THR A 18 -4.83 1.05 10.53
N LEU A 19 -4.38 -0.16 10.86
CA LEU A 19 -2.99 -0.40 11.27
C LEU A 19 -2.01 -0.09 10.12
N MET A 20 -2.36 -0.40 8.88
CA MET A 20 -1.53 -0.06 7.72
C MET A 20 -1.36 1.45 7.57
N ASP A 21 -2.47 2.19 7.66
CA ASP A 21 -2.45 3.62 7.45
C ASP A 21 -1.76 4.38 8.60
N GLU A 22 -1.99 3.96 9.84
CA GLU A 22 -1.49 4.65 11.03
C GLU A 22 -0.08 4.22 11.45
N VAL A 23 0.25 2.92 11.35
CA VAL A 23 1.49 2.38 11.94
C VAL A 23 2.53 2.05 10.88
N PHE A 24 2.12 1.50 9.73
CA PHE A 24 3.07 0.96 8.76
C PHE A 24 3.42 1.92 7.62
N THR A 25 2.59 2.92 7.33
CA THR A 25 2.85 3.85 6.21
C THR A 25 4.19 4.56 6.31
N GLU A 26 4.53 5.12 7.47
CA GLU A 26 5.80 5.82 7.68
C GLU A 26 7.03 4.90 7.54
N PRO A 27 7.08 3.72 8.22
CA PRO A 27 8.14 2.75 7.99
C PRO A 27 8.30 2.34 6.52
N MET A 28 7.19 2.13 5.80
CA MET A 28 7.23 1.77 4.38
C MET A 28 7.86 2.88 3.55
N GLN A 29 7.44 4.12 3.76
CA GLN A 29 8.00 5.27 3.07
C GLN A 29 9.50 5.44 3.37
N ARG A 30 9.93 5.19 4.61
CA ARG A 30 11.35 5.25 5.00
C ARG A 30 12.18 4.19 4.25
N ILE A 31 11.72 2.94 4.22
CA ILE A 31 12.40 1.85 3.52
C ILE A 31 12.54 2.14 2.01
N ILE A 32 11.51 2.76 1.41
CA ILE A 32 11.52 3.19 0.01
C ILE A 32 12.46 4.38 -0.20
N LYS A 33 12.49 5.34 0.73
CA LYS A 33 13.38 6.51 0.69
C LYS A 33 14.85 6.08 0.72
N ASP A 34 15.19 5.11 1.57
CA ASP A 34 16.56 4.60 1.71
C ASP A 34 17.05 3.89 0.43
N ASN A 35 16.18 3.09 -0.19
CA ASN A 35 16.45 2.48 -1.48
C ASN A 35 15.14 2.30 -2.28
N PRO A 36 14.95 3.07 -3.37
CA PRO A 36 13.73 2.99 -4.18
C PRO A 36 13.44 1.61 -4.76
N LYS A 37 14.45 0.74 -4.92
CA LYS A 37 14.26 -0.65 -5.37
C LYS A 37 13.50 -1.51 -4.35
N ASN A 38 13.47 -1.12 -3.07
CA ASN A 38 12.68 -1.82 -2.06
C ASN A 38 11.17 -1.73 -2.32
N MET A 39 10.73 -0.87 -3.25
CA MET A 39 9.36 -0.85 -3.76
C MET A 39 8.86 -2.24 -4.19
N PHE A 40 9.71 -3.06 -4.82
CA PHE A 40 9.30 -4.40 -5.29
C PHE A 40 8.88 -5.33 -4.14
N ALA A 41 9.48 -5.18 -2.95
CA ALA A 41 9.05 -5.96 -1.78
C ALA A 41 7.63 -5.57 -1.31
N PHE A 42 7.20 -4.34 -1.60
CA PHE A 42 5.84 -3.87 -1.28
C PHE A 42 4.78 -4.40 -2.23
N GLU A 43 5.14 -4.95 -3.40
CA GLU A 43 4.17 -5.61 -4.28
C GLU A 43 3.49 -6.78 -3.56
N ALA A 44 4.26 -7.57 -2.79
CA ALA A 44 3.71 -8.66 -1.98
C ALA A 44 2.74 -8.16 -0.90
N VAL A 45 3.03 -7.00 -0.29
CA VAL A 45 2.14 -6.36 0.70
C VAL A 45 0.86 -5.85 0.04
N ILE A 46 0.96 -5.23 -1.14
CA ILE A 46 -0.19 -4.77 -1.91
C ILE A 46 -1.08 -5.95 -2.30
N LEU A 47 -0.48 -7.02 -2.83
CA LEU A 47 -1.19 -8.26 -3.17
C LEU A 47 -1.89 -8.85 -1.93
N LYS A 48 -1.24 -8.80 -0.77
CA LYS A 48 -1.84 -9.25 0.48
C LYS A 48 -3.05 -8.40 0.87
N LEU A 49 -2.99 -7.07 0.75
CA LEU A 49 -4.12 -6.18 0.99
C LEU A 49 -5.29 -6.43 0.05
N THR A 50 -5.01 -6.65 -1.24
CA THR A 50 -6.03 -7.02 -2.22
C THR A 50 -6.75 -8.31 -1.81
N SER A 51 -5.99 -9.34 -1.41
CA SER A 51 -6.57 -10.62 -0.96
C SER A 51 -7.44 -10.48 0.31
N ALA A 52 -7.12 -9.51 1.17
CA ALA A 52 -7.88 -9.23 2.39
C ALA A 52 -9.27 -8.65 2.08
N PHE A 53 -9.39 -7.89 0.97
CA PHE A 53 -10.66 -7.35 0.48
C PHE A 53 -11.54 -8.42 -0.20
N GLU A 54 -10.94 -9.38 -0.92
CA GLU A 54 -11.68 -10.48 -1.53
C GLU A 54 -12.51 -11.26 -0.49
N SER A 55 -11.93 -11.52 0.70
CA SER A 55 -12.66 -12.19 1.78
C SER A 55 -13.89 -11.40 2.26
N GLN A 56 -13.84 -10.07 2.20
CA GLN A 56 -14.97 -9.22 2.61
C GLN A 56 -16.05 -9.19 1.54
N LEU A 57 -15.64 -9.14 0.27
CA LEU A 57 -16.56 -9.17 -0.88
C LEU A 57 -17.33 -10.49 -0.97
N VAL A 58 -16.66 -11.62 -0.72
CA VAL A 58 -17.32 -12.94 -0.67
C VAL A 58 -18.41 -12.99 0.41
N ARG A 59 -18.19 -12.37 1.57
CA ARG A 59 -19.20 -12.29 2.64
C ARG A 59 -20.41 -11.44 2.22
N ILE A 60 -20.20 -10.34 1.51
CA ILE A 60 -21.30 -9.49 1.00
C ILE A 60 -22.11 -10.24 -0.07
N GLN A 61 -21.42 -10.95 -0.96
CA GLN A 61 -22.06 -11.77 -1.99
C GLN A 61 -22.97 -12.86 -1.39
N GLN A 62 -22.63 -13.39 -0.22
CA GLN A 62 -23.44 -14.40 0.49
C GLN A 62 -24.78 -13.86 1.03
N ILE A 63 -24.98 -12.54 1.05
CA ILE A 63 -26.21 -11.89 1.56
C ILE A 63 -27.15 -11.46 0.40
N ASP A 64 -26.88 -11.91 -0.84
CA ASP A 64 -27.67 -11.61 -2.05
C ASP A 64 -27.81 -10.11 -2.38
N ALA A 65 -26.94 -9.28 -1.81
CA ALA A 65 -26.89 -7.83 -2.02
C ALA A 65 -26.04 -7.48 -3.26
N GLN A 66 -26.47 -7.92 -4.45
CA GLN A 66 -25.73 -7.79 -5.71
C GLN A 66 -25.37 -6.32 -6.05
N THR A 67 -26.26 -5.37 -5.77
CA THR A 67 -26.03 -3.93 -6.03
C THR A 67 -24.96 -3.36 -5.10
N ASP A 68 -24.92 -3.82 -3.85
CA ASP A 68 -23.94 -3.37 -2.85
C ASP A 68 -22.55 -3.95 -3.14
N LEU A 69 -22.47 -5.15 -3.71
CA LEU A 69 -21.21 -5.80 -4.06
C LEU A 69 -20.38 -4.95 -5.05
N ILE A 70 -20.99 -4.45 -6.11
CA ILE A 70 -20.30 -3.65 -7.14
C ILE A 70 -19.82 -2.33 -6.52
N SER A 71 -20.69 -1.62 -5.81
CA SER A 71 -20.37 -0.36 -5.13
C SER A 71 -19.20 -0.52 -4.14
N VAL A 72 -19.25 -1.57 -3.32
CA VAL A 72 -18.25 -1.83 -2.27
C VAL A 72 -16.91 -2.26 -2.88
N SER A 73 -16.92 -3.10 -3.92
CA SER A 73 -15.68 -3.47 -4.62
C SER A 73 -14.97 -2.28 -5.27
N GLN A 74 -15.73 -1.36 -5.88
CA GLN A 74 -15.21 -0.13 -6.45
C GLN A 74 -14.65 0.79 -5.36
N TYR A 75 -15.37 0.93 -4.25
CA TYR A 75 -14.92 1.72 -3.10
C TYR A 75 -13.59 1.22 -2.54
N TYR A 76 -13.46 -0.07 -2.25
CA TYR A 76 -12.21 -0.64 -1.71
C TYR A 76 -11.06 -0.57 -2.72
N SER A 77 -11.32 -0.84 -4.00
CA SER A 77 -10.30 -0.71 -5.05
C SER A 77 -9.78 0.73 -5.16
N SER A 78 -10.68 1.72 -5.10
CA SER A 78 -10.30 3.14 -5.08
C SER A 78 -9.46 3.49 -3.85
N LYS A 79 -9.87 3.04 -2.66
CA LYS A 79 -9.10 3.22 -1.41
C LYS A 79 -7.71 2.58 -1.49
N LEU A 80 -7.59 1.40 -2.08
CA LEU A 80 -6.31 0.72 -2.29
C LEU A 80 -5.38 1.54 -3.19
N VAL A 81 -5.88 2.01 -4.33
CA VAL A 81 -5.09 2.84 -5.26
C VAL A 81 -4.63 4.14 -4.60
N VAL A 82 -5.50 4.79 -3.83
CA VAL A 82 -5.15 6.00 -3.06
C VAL A 82 -4.04 5.69 -2.05
N TYR A 83 -4.14 4.58 -1.32
CA TYR A 83 -3.13 4.17 -0.36
C TYR A 83 -1.77 3.86 -1.02
N ILE A 84 -1.77 3.09 -2.12
CA ILE A 84 -0.55 2.81 -2.89
C ILE A 84 0.11 4.11 -3.33
N ARG A 85 -0.67 5.07 -3.85
CA ARG A 85 -0.17 6.38 -4.24
C ARG A 85 0.45 7.14 -3.05
N LYS A 86 -0.21 7.11 -1.88
CA LYS A 86 0.31 7.70 -0.63
C LYS A 86 1.65 7.09 -0.24
N VAL A 87 1.82 5.78 -0.36
CA VAL A 87 3.09 5.11 -0.04
C VAL A 87 4.19 5.46 -1.06
N LEU A 88 3.85 5.43 -2.36
CA LEU A 88 4.83 5.63 -3.44
C LEU A 88 5.23 7.09 -3.68
N GLN A 89 4.45 8.07 -3.21
CA GLN A 89 4.76 9.50 -3.40
C GLN A 89 6.11 9.93 -2.80
N ILE A 90 6.67 9.13 -1.89
CA ILE A 90 8.00 9.40 -1.31
C ILE A 90 9.12 9.30 -2.36
N ILE A 91 8.94 8.50 -3.42
CA ILE A 91 9.93 8.33 -4.49
C ILE A 91 10.16 9.65 -5.24
N PRO A 92 9.14 10.28 -5.87
CA PRO A 92 9.33 11.55 -6.54
C PRO A 92 9.73 12.69 -5.59
N ALA A 93 9.26 12.67 -4.34
CA ALA A 93 9.67 13.66 -3.32
C ALA A 93 11.18 13.60 -3.04
N THR A 94 11.72 12.39 -2.86
CA THR A 94 13.16 12.17 -2.61
C THR A 94 14.00 12.59 -3.81
N ILE A 95 13.55 12.33 -5.04
CA ILE A 95 14.24 12.78 -6.26
C ILE A 95 14.30 14.32 -6.31
N MET A 96 13.20 15.00 -5.99
CA MET A 96 13.16 16.47 -5.96
C MET A 96 14.08 17.06 -4.89
N GLU A 97 14.14 16.47 -3.70
CA GLU A 97 15.08 16.85 -2.64
C GLU A 97 16.55 16.72 -3.13
N LEU A 98 16.90 15.61 -3.76
CA LEU A 98 18.25 15.38 -4.30
C LEU A 98 18.61 16.38 -5.40
N ILE A 99 17.69 16.64 -6.34
CA ILE A 99 17.90 17.62 -7.41
C ILE A 99 18.11 19.02 -6.83
N SER A 100 17.31 19.41 -5.84
CA SER A 100 17.44 20.70 -5.17
C SER A 100 18.82 20.84 -4.51
N ALA A 101 19.29 19.81 -3.80
CA ALA A 101 20.61 19.81 -3.20
C ALA A 101 21.74 19.95 -4.23
N ILE A 102 21.64 19.25 -5.37
CA ILE A 102 22.61 19.36 -6.47
C ILE A 102 22.65 20.79 -7.02
N ILE A 103 21.47 21.41 -7.25
CA ILE A 103 21.38 22.79 -7.74
C ILE A 103 22.05 23.77 -6.76
N THR A 104 21.80 23.63 -5.46
CA THR A 104 22.42 24.50 -4.44
C THR A 104 23.94 24.36 -4.42
N ILE A 105 24.47 23.13 -4.50
CA ILE A 105 25.92 22.89 -4.55
C ILE A 105 26.52 23.50 -5.82
N GLN A 106 25.88 23.32 -6.97
CA GLN A 106 26.35 23.88 -8.24
C GLN A 106 26.29 25.41 -8.28
N ALA A 107 25.28 26.02 -7.67
CA ALA A 107 25.16 27.47 -7.58
C ALA A 107 26.27 28.08 -6.70
N ASN A 108 26.58 27.45 -5.57
CA ASN A 108 27.63 27.91 -4.66
C ASN A 108 29.06 27.72 -5.21
N ASN A 109 29.26 26.76 -6.13
CA ASN A 109 30.56 26.49 -6.75
C ASN A 109 30.83 27.33 -8.03
N LYS A 110 29.86 28.13 -8.47
CA LYS A 110 29.98 29.06 -9.61
C LYS A 110 30.22 30.52 -9.21
N LEU A 111 30.36 30.77 -7.90
CA LEU A 111 30.81 32.04 -7.30
C LEU A 111 32.27 31.89 -6.84
#